data_AF-A0A7J7IQL4-F1
#
_entry.id   AF-A0A7J7IQL4-F1
#
_cell.length_a   1.000
_cell.length_b   1.000
_cell.length_c   1.000
_cell.angle_alpha   90.00
_cell.angle_beta   90.00
_cell.angle_gamma   90.00
#
_symmetry.space_group_name_H-M   'P 1'
#
loop_
_entity.id
_entity.type
_entity.pdbx_description
1 polymer ?
#
loop_
_entity_poly.entity_id
_entity_poly.type
_entity_poly.pdbx_seq_one_letter_code
_entity_poly.pdbx_strand_id
1 'polypeptide(L)'
;MSGGLRLRPCAWLVPWTTCWQRPRTKCINLSRGAHNSIRVKMNSDDDPLVQYIVVRRDLLHEPYNWPVGALIAQGVHAAVAAVWRFRDRNPLVQRYCEQEDGTQMRTLVLEAPNEATLQEVAQKLTQAQIEHVTWIEQPEALCTALATAPGPRSRLRTCFPKLRLFR
;
A
#
# COMPACT_ATOMS: atom_id res chain seq x y z
N MET A 1 -19.91 -19.00 -50.28
CA MET A 1 -20.10 -17.97 -49.24
C MET A 1 -19.64 -18.57 -47.92
N SER A 2 -18.42 -18.28 -47.48
CA SER A 2 -17.89 -18.70 -46.18
C SER A 2 -17.06 -17.57 -45.60
N GLY A 3 -17.44 -17.12 -44.41
CA GLY A 3 -17.01 -15.88 -43.77
C GLY A 3 -15.61 -15.93 -43.17
N GLY A 4 -14.83 -14.87 -43.39
CA GLY A 4 -13.57 -14.61 -42.71
C GLY A 4 -13.79 -13.82 -41.42
N LEU A 5 -13.35 -14.35 -40.29
CA LEU A 5 -13.26 -13.60 -39.03
C LEU A 5 -12.12 -12.58 -39.12
N ARG A 6 -12.45 -11.29 -39.02
CA ARG A 6 -11.47 -10.21 -38.78
C ARG A 6 -11.22 -10.07 -37.28
N LEU A 7 -9.98 -10.30 -36.86
CA LEU A 7 -9.51 -9.92 -35.54
C LEU A 7 -9.37 -8.39 -35.49
N ARG A 8 -10.04 -7.76 -34.52
CA ARG A 8 -9.87 -6.34 -34.19
C ARG A 8 -8.90 -6.21 -33.01
N PRO A 9 -7.85 -5.38 -33.08
CA PRO A 9 -7.05 -5.06 -31.90
C PRO A 9 -7.84 -4.13 -30.96
N CYS A 10 -7.95 -4.51 -29.69
CA CYS A 10 -8.42 -3.64 -28.61
C CYS A 10 -7.31 -2.67 -28.23
N ALA A 11 -7.36 -1.46 -28.77
CA ALA A 11 -6.53 -0.34 -28.33
C ALA A 11 -7.21 0.36 -27.15
N TRP A 12 -6.74 0.10 -25.93
CA TRP A 12 -7.01 0.94 -24.76
C TRP A 12 -5.88 1.96 -24.61
N LEU A 13 -5.98 3.04 -25.39
CA LEU A 13 -5.27 4.29 -25.13
C LEU A 13 -6.23 5.19 -24.36
N VAL A 14 -5.96 5.43 -23.07
CA VAL A 14 -6.66 6.45 -22.29
C VAL A 14 -5.74 7.67 -22.17
N PRO A 15 -6.07 8.81 -22.81
CA PRO A 15 -5.25 10.02 -22.74
C PRO A 15 -5.37 10.66 -21.35
N TRP A 16 -4.23 10.90 -20.72
CA TRP A 16 -4.12 11.74 -19.54
C TRP A 16 -4.22 13.21 -19.93
N THR A 17 -5.36 13.86 -19.67
CA THR A 17 -5.41 15.32 -19.54
C THR A 17 -6.31 15.73 -18.38
N THR A 18 -5.65 16.43 -17.45
CA THR A 18 -6.10 16.97 -16.18
C THR A 18 -7.06 18.15 -16.35
N CYS A 19 -8.15 18.21 -15.59
CA CYS A 19 -8.76 19.48 -15.16
C CYS A 19 -9.65 19.28 -13.92
N TRP A 20 -9.04 19.19 -12.74
CA TRP A 20 -9.78 19.25 -11.47
C TRP A 20 -10.03 20.71 -11.11
N GLN A 21 -11.28 21.15 -11.23
CA GLN A 21 -11.73 22.46 -10.79
C GLN A 21 -11.84 22.50 -9.26
N ARG A 22 -11.24 23.51 -8.63
CA ARG A 22 -11.32 23.75 -7.17
C ARG A 22 -12.67 24.40 -6.78
N PRO A 23 -13.39 23.90 -5.76
CA PRO A 23 -14.50 24.64 -5.18
C PRO A 23 -14.03 25.80 -4.28
N ARG A 24 -14.75 26.92 -4.37
CA ARG A 24 -14.52 28.19 -3.66
C ARG A 24 -14.70 28.06 -2.13
N THR A 25 -13.76 28.62 -1.38
CA THR A 25 -13.84 28.86 0.07
C THR A 25 -14.98 29.83 0.40
N LYS A 26 -15.86 29.46 1.34
CA LYS A 26 -16.70 30.41 2.08
C LYS A 26 -16.27 30.43 3.54
N CYS A 27 -15.72 31.57 3.94
CA CYS A 27 -15.47 31.90 5.34
C CYS A 27 -16.81 32.17 6.04
N ILE A 28 -17.03 31.53 7.18
CA ILE A 28 -18.11 31.86 8.11
C ILE A 28 -17.45 32.20 9.44
N ASN A 29 -17.55 33.48 9.83
CA ASN A 29 -17.22 33.96 11.17
C ASN A 29 -18.26 33.45 12.16
N LEU A 30 -17.84 32.86 13.28
CA LEU A 30 -18.69 32.76 14.46
C LEU A 30 -17.91 33.04 15.74
N SER A 31 -18.56 33.83 16.59
CA SER A 31 -18.06 34.55 17.75
C SER A 31 -17.81 33.68 18.98
N ARG A 32 -16.97 34.22 19.88
CA ARG A 32 -16.59 33.71 21.21
C ARG A 32 -17.76 33.19 22.07
N GLY A 33 -17.53 32.07 22.74
CA GLY A 33 -18.25 31.62 23.93
C GLY A 33 -17.35 30.69 24.74
N ALA A 34 -16.88 31.16 25.90
CA ALA A 34 -16.02 30.41 26.80
C ALA A 34 -16.86 29.46 27.66
N HIS A 35 -16.62 28.15 27.51
CA HIS A 35 -16.97 27.15 28.51
C HIS A 35 -15.75 26.28 28.78
N ASN A 36 -15.25 26.38 30.00
CA ASN A 36 -14.16 25.59 30.54
C ASN A 36 -14.66 24.15 30.72
N SER A 37 -14.51 23.35 29.67
CA SER A 37 -14.41 21.90 29.79
C SER A 37 -12.99 21.56 29.36
N ILE A 38 -12.28 20.81 30.19
CA ILE A 38 -11.04 20.15 29.78
C ILE A 38 -11.45 19.11 28.74
N ARG A 39 -11.64 19.57 27.49
CA ARG A 39 -11.64 18.72 26.32
C ARG A 39 -10.19 18.30 26.15
N VAL A 40 -9.88 17.09 26.61
CA VAL A 40 -8.77 16.35 26.03
C VAL A 40 -9.10 16.22 24.54
N LYS A 41 -8.51 17.09 23.72
CA LYS A 41 -8.48 16.94 22.27
C LYS A 41 -7.65 15.69 22.00
N MET A 42 -8.28 14.52 21.92
CA MET A 42 -7.70 13.44 21.14
C MET A 42 -7.85 13.85 19.68
N ASN A 43 -6.72 14.21 19.05
CA ASN A 43 -6.69 14.46 17.63
C ASN A 43 -6.92 13.12 16.92
N SER A 44 -7.95 13.04 16.08
CA SER A 44 -8.15 11.94 15.14
C SER A 44 -7.05 11.87 14.05
N ASP A 45 -6.03 12.73 14.14
CA ASP A 45 -4.81 12.80 13.32
C ASP A 45 -3.60 12.04 13.92
N ASP A 46 -3.73 11.46 15.12
CA ASP A 46 -2.56 10.95 15.86
C ASP A 46 -1.99 9.61 15.36
N ASP A 47 -2.71 8.87 14.49
CA ASP A 47 -2.21 7.62 13.91
C ASP A 47 -2.64 7.43 12.44
N PRO A 48 -1.82 7.84 11.46
CA PRO A 48 -2.21 7.77 10.05
C PRO A 48 -2.31 6.33 9.56
N LEU A 49 -3.25 6.07 8.65
CA LEU A 49 -3.29 4.82 7.91
C LEU A 49 -2.11 4.76 6.93
N VAL A 50 -1.40 3.64 6.96
CA VAL A 50 -0.27 3.38 6.06
C VAL A 50 -0.32 1.95 5.55
N GLN A 51 0.27 1.71 4.40
CA GLN A 51 0.60 0.38 3.91
C GLN A 51 2.10 0.13 4.07
N TYR A 52 2.48 -1.00 4.66
CA TYR A 52 3.88 -1.44 4.64
C TYR A 52 4.09 -2.44 3.51
N ILE A 53 5.17 -2.23 2.76
CA ILE A 53 5.70 -3.17 1.77
C ILE A 53 7.09 -3.57 2.25
N VAL A 54 7.42 -4.84 2.18
CA VAL A 54 8.77 -5.35 2.41
C VAL A 54 9.24 -6.05 1.15
N VAL A 55 10.38 -5.65 0.62
CA VAL A 55 10.98 -6.25 -0.58
C VAL A 55 12.34 -6.85 -0.25
N ARG A 56 12.68 -7.95 -0.92
CA ARG A 56 13.98 -8.61 -0.78
C ARG A 56 15.10 -7.83 -1.45
N ARG A 57 16.10 -7.41 -0.67
CA ARG A 57 17.28 -6.68 -1.17
C ARG A 57 18.32 -7.59 -1.81
N ASP A 58 18.42 -8.85 -1.39
CA ASP A 58 19.33 -9.84 -1.98
C ASP A 58 19.06 -10.08 -3.47
N LEU A 59 17.83 -9.89 -3.94
CA LEU A 59 17.48 -10.03 -5.35
C LEU A 59 18.24 -9.07 -6.27
N LEU A 60 18.71 -7.92 -5.76
CA LEU A 60 19.51 -6.96 -6.55
C LEU A 60 20.96 -7.40 -6.78
N HIS A 61 21.41 -8.43 -6.06
CA HIS A 61 22.79 -8.88 -6.06
C HIS A 61 22.89 -10.32 -6.58
N GLU A 62 24.11 -10.79 -6.83
CA GLU A 62 24.38 -12.19 -7.13
C GLU A 62 23.75 -13.11 -6.06
N PRO A 63 23.13 -14.25 -6.44
CA PRO A 63 23.09 -14.82 -7.80
C PRO A 63 21.93 -14.33 -8.68
N TYR A 64 21.08 -13.43 -8.18
CA TYR A 64 19.83 -13.06 -8.86
C TYR A 64 20.02 -11.90 -9.85
N ASN A 65 20.75 -10.85 -9.46
CA ASN A 65 21.03 -9.64 -10.26
C ASN A 65 19.78 -9.00 -10.91
N TRP A 66 18.67 -8.95 -10.19
CA TRP A 66 17.45 -8.36 -10.72
C TRP A 66 17.64 -6.85 -10.95
N PRO A 67 17.11 -6.31 -12.06
CA PRO A 67 17.06 -4.86 -12.22
C PRO A 67 16.13 -4.26 -11.17
N VAL A 68 16.46 -3.05 -10.70
CA VAL A 68 15.66 -2.33 -9.68
C VAL A 68 14.19 -2.19 -10.10
N GLY A 69 13.92 -1.99 -11.39
CA GLY A 69 12.56 -1.93 -11.93
C GLY A 69 11.76 -3.22 -11.71
N ALA A 70 12.39 -4.39 -11.82
CA ALA A 70 11.72 -5.66 -11.52
C ALA A 70 11.38 -5.75 -10.03
N LEU A 71 12.29 -5.35 -9.15
CA LEU A 71 12.03 -5.35 -7.70
C LEU A 71 10.90 -4.38 -7.31
N ILE A 72 10.84 -3.21 -7.94
CA ILE A 72 9.73 -2.25 -7.75
C ILE A 72 8.41 -2.90 -8.16
N ALA A 73 8.36 -3.60 -9.30
CA ALA A 73 7.16 -4.29 -9.76
C ALA A 73 6.67 -5.32 -8.73
N GLN A 74 7.58 -6.09 -8.11
CA GLN A 74 7.23 -7.04 -7.05
C GLN A 74 6.57 -6.36 -5.85
N GLY A 75 7.12 -5.24 -5.39
CA GLY A 75 6.53 -4.45 -4.31
C GLY A 75 5.13 -3.93 -4.67
N VAL A 76 4.96 -3.44 -5.90
CA VAL A 76 3.66 -2.99 -6.42
C VAL A 76 2.65 -4.15 -6.48
N HIS A 77 3.05 -5.31 -7.00
CA HIS A 77 2.20 -6.50 -7.07
C HIS A 77 1.72 -6.93 -5.68
N ALA A 78 2.63 -7.01 -4.70
CA ALA A 78 2.28 -7.31 -3.32
C ALA A 78 1.26 -6.30 -2.75
N ALA A 79 1.51 -5.00 -2.95
CA ALA A 79 0.65 -3.94 -2.44
C ALA A 79 -0.76 -3.95 -3.04
N VAL A 80 -0.85 -4.05 -4.36
CA VAL A 80 -2.14 -4.14 -5.07
C VAL A 80 -2.87 -5.41 -4.68
N ALA A 81 -2.18 -6.55 -4.59
CA ALA A 81 -2.76 -7.81 -4.16
C ALA A 81 -3.31 -7.74 -2.73
N ALA A 82 -2.61 -7.09 -1.80
CA ALA A 82 -3.09 -6.87 -0.44
C ALA A 82 -4.36 -6.00 -0.43
N VAL A 83 -4.34 -4.84 -1.07
CA VAL A 83 -5.54 -3.97 -1.15
C VAL A 83 -6.71 -4.74 -1.77
N TRP A 84 -6.50 -5.37 -2.93
CA TRP A 84 -7.54 -6.12 -3.62
C TRP A 84 -8.11 -7.25 -2.75
N ARG A 85 -7.27 -8.03 -2.07
CA ARG A 85 -7.68 -9.17 -1.25
C ARG A 85 -8.51 -8.78 -0.03
N PHE A 86 -8.27 -7.59 0.53
CA PHE A 86 -8.90 -7.16 1.79
C PHE A 86 -9.95 -6.05 1.63
N ARG A 87 -10.13 -5.48 0.43
CA ARG A 87 -11.01 -4.32 0.14
C ARG A 87 -12.46 -4.44 0.67
N ASP A 88 -13.07 -5.63 0.57
CA ASP A 88 -14.50 -5.77 0.88
C ASP A 88 -14.76 -6.07 2.37
N ARG A 89 -13.75 -6.60 3.07
CA ARG A 89 -13.88 -7.11 4.44
C ARG A 89 -13.18 -6.27 5.51
N ASN A 90 -12.24 -5.41 5.13
CA ASN A 90 -11.49 -4.58 6.05
C ASN A 90 -11.82 -3.09 5.84
N PRO A 91 -12.57 -2.46 6.77
CA PRO A 91 -12.93 -1.04 6.68
C PRO A 91 -11.73 -0.08 6.62
N LEU A 92 -10.57 -0.48 7.13
CA LEU A 92 -9.36 0.33 7.07
C LEU A 92 -8.79 0.40 5.65
N VAL A 93 -8.96 -0.65 4.85
CA VAL A 93 -8.57 -0.66 3.43
C VAL A 93 -9.45 0.32 2.65
N GLN A 94 -10.76 0.28 2.88
CA GLN A 94 -11.72 1.20 2.25
C GLN A 94 -11.39 2.65 2.58
N ARG A 95 -11.24 2.96 3.88
CA ARG A 95 -10.85 4.29 4.34
C ARG A 95 -9.53 4.74 3.72
N TYR A 96 -8.52 3.88 3.69
CA TYR A 96 -7.24 4.18 3.07
C TYR A 96 -7.37 4.55 1.59
N CYS A 97 -8.22 3.85 0.84
CA CYS A 97 -8.49 4.15 -0.58
C CYS A 97 -9.39 5.38 -0.78
N GLU A 98 -10.24 5.72 0.18
CA GLU A 98 -11.13 6.89 0.14
C GLU A 98 -10.45 8.20 0.58
N GLN A 99 -9.28 8.13 1.23
CA GLN A 99 -8.53 9.31 1.68
C GLN A 99 -8.24 10.25 0.50
N GLU A 100 -8.92 11.40 0.49
CA GLU A 100 -8.75 12.46 -0.51
C GLU A 100 -8.88 11.90 -1.93
N ASP A 101 -9.92 11.10 -2.15
CA ASP A 101 -10.22 10.39 -3.39
C ASP A 101 -9.04 9.52 -3.88
N GLY A 102 -8.30 8.93 -2.94
CA GLY A 102 -7.16 8.05 -3.19
C GLY A 102 -5.84 8.78 -3.49
N THR A 103 -5.81 10.11 -3.37
CA THR A 103 -4.60 10.91 -3.70
C THR A 103 -3.59 11.02 -2.56
N GLN A 104 -3.97 10.63 -1.32
CA GLN A 104 -3.11 10.78 -0.14
C GLN A 104 -2.75 9.45 0.56
N MET A 105 -2.80 8.34 -0.18
CA MET A 105 -2.34 7.03 0.29
C MET A 105 -0.85 7.07 0.69
N ARG A 106 -0.53 6.53 1.86
CA ARG A 106 0.85 6.48 2.39
C ARG A 106 1.39 5.06 2.42
N THR A 107 2.41 4.82 1.59
CA THR A 107 3.10 3.53 1.52
C THR A 107 4.54 3.65 2.02
N LEU A 108 4.94 2.72 2.87
CA LEU A 108 6.30 2.62 3.42
C LEU A 108 6.95 1.35 2.88
N VAL A 109 8.06 1.51 2.17
CA VAL A 109 8.82 0.40 1.59
C VAL A 109 10.03 0.10 2.47
N LEU A 110 10.11 -1.13 2.98
CA LEU A 110 11.19 -1.65 3.80
C LEU A 110 11.98 -2.69 3.02
N GLU A 111 13.24 -2.84 3.39
CA GLU A 111 14.10 -3.90 2.85
C GLU A 111 14.18 -5.08 3.82
N ALA A 112 13.99 -6.29 3.30
CA ALA A 112 14.42 -7.53 3.94
C ALA A 112 15.77 -7.95 3.32
N PRO A 113 16.78 -8.33 4.13
CA PRO A 113 18.08 -8.74 3.59
C PRO A 113 18.01 -10.04 2.79
N ASN A 114 17.06 -10.94 3.07
CA ASN A 114 16.90 -12.23 2.40
C ASN A 114 15.48 -12.78 2.59
N GLU A 115 15.21 -13.94 1.96
CA GLU A 115 13.92 -14.63 2.06
C GLU A 115 13.55 -15.04 3.49
N ALA A 116 14.51 -15.55 4.27
CA ALA A 116 14.26 -15.99 5.64
C ALA A 116 13.71 -14.84 6.50
N THR A 117 14.29 -13.64 6.38
CA THR A 117 13.81 -12.46 7.09
C THR A 117 12.40 -12.05 6.61
N LEU A 118 12.11 -12.17 5.32
CA LEU A 118 10.78 -11.89 4.78
C LEU A 118 9.72 -12.87 5.33
N GLN A 119 10.08 -14.15 5.46
CA GLN A 119 9.22 -15.18 6.04
C GLN A 119 8.99 -14.98 7.55
N GLU A 120 10.03 -14.61 8.31
CA GLU A 120 9.90 -14.24 9.73
C GLU A 120 8.92 -13.08 9.93
N VAL A 121 8.98 -12.06 9.07
CA VAL A 121 8.05 -10.94 9.08
C VAL A 121 6.62 -11.42 8.81
N ALA A 122 6.41 -12.30 7.83
CA ALA A 122 5.10 -12.87 7.53
C ALA A 122 4.52 -13.66 8.72
N GLN A 123 5.35 -14.48 9.38
CA GLN A 123 4.95 -15.22 10.58
C GLN A 123 4.57 -14.27 11.71
N LYS A 124 5.36 -13.21 11.94
CA LYS A 124 5.06 -12.22 12.96
C LYS A 124 3.77 -11.44 12.69
N LEU A 125 3.50 -11.09 11.44
CA LEU A 125 2.23 -10.46 11.05
C LEU A 125 1.05 -11.40 11.28
N THR A 126 1.22 -12.69 10.98
CA THR A 126 0.22 -13.73 11.25
C THR A 126 -0.08 -13.83 12.75
N GLN A 127 0.96 -13.89 13.59
CA GLN A 127 0.83 -13.95 15.06
C GLN A 127 0.15 -12.70 15.63
N ALA A 128 0.44 -11.53 15.08
CA ALA A 128 -0.18 -10.25 15.46
C ALA A 128 -1.59 -10.04 14.87
N GLN A 129 -2.12 -11.03 14.14
CA GLN A 129 -3.40 -10.96 13.44
C GLN A 129 -3.51 -9.73 12.52
N ILE A 130 -2.42 -9.44 11.80
CA ILE A 130 -2.37 -8.39 10.78
C ILE A 130 -2.51 -9.06 9.42
N GLU A 131 -3.54 -8.62 8.70
CA GLU A 131 -3.78 -9.01 7.32
C GLU A 131 -2.63 -8.58 6.41
N HIS A 132 -2.10 -9.52 5.63
CA HIS A 132 -1.00 -9.30 4.70
C HIS A 132 -1.05 -10.30 3.54
N VAL A 133 -0.29 -10.00 2.50
CA VAL A 133 -0.05 -10.86 1.33
C VAL A 133 1.45 -11.01 1.13
N THR A 134 1.87 -12.26 0.95
CA THR A 134 3.21 -12.59 0.47
C THR A 134 3.13 -12.81 -1.04
N TRP A 135 3.96 -12.11 -1.80
CA TRP A 135 4.05 -12.24 -3.25
C TRP A 135 5.12 -13.26 -3.62
N ILE A 136 4.71 -14.22 -4.46
CA ILE A 136 5.55 -15.31 -4.93
C ILE A 136 5.62 -15.19 -6.45
N GLU A 137 6.81 -14.88 -6.96
CA GLU A 137 7.05 -14.77 -8.39
C GLU A 137 7.10 -16.17 -9.03
N GLN A 138 6.49 -16.29 -10.21
CA GLN A 138 6.48 -17.50 -11.03
C GLN A 138 7.33 -17.29 -12.30
N PRO A 139 7.93 -18.34 -12.88
CA PRO A 139 7.78 -19.77 -12.55
C PRO A 139 8.69 -20.31 -11.44
N GLU A 140 9.66 -19.55 -10.94
CA GLU A 140 10.66 -20.02 -9.98
C GLU A 140 10.14 -20.19 -8.55
N ALA A 141 8.90 -19.81 -8.29
CA ALA A 141 8.23 -19.84 -6.98
C ALA A 141 9.01 -19.09 -5.88
N LEU A 142 9.66 -17.99 -6.23
CA LEU A 142 10.47 -17.19 -5.30
C LEU A 142 9.58 -16.22 -4.52
N CYS A 143 9.68 -16.24 -3.19
CA CYS A 143 9.04 -15.24 -2.34
C CYS A 143 9.83 -13.93 -2.44
N THR A 144 9.30 -12.91 -3.13
CA THR A 144 10.05 -11.68 -3.48
C THR A 144 9.68 -10.48 -2.64
N ALA A 145 8.41 -10.37 -2.25
CA ALA A 145 7.87 -9.23 -1.53
C ALA A 145 6.71 -9.62 -0.61
N LEU A 146 6.40 -8.74 0.34
CA LEU A 146 5.25 -8.84 1.22
C LEU A 146 4.60 -7.46 1.34
N ALA A 147 3.28 -7.40 1.44
CA ALA A 147 2.58 -6.17 1.77
C ALA A 147 1.48 -6.41 2.81
N THR A 148 1.31 -5.47 3.73
CA THR A 148 0.18 -5.49 4.67
C THR A 148 -1.08 -4.97 4.00
N ALA A 149 -2.24 -5.32 4.56
CA ALA A 149 -3.40 -4.44 4.42
C ALA A 149 -3.06 -3.07 5.04
N PRO A 150 -3.57 -1.96 4.48
CA PRO A 150 -3.51 -0.66 5.14
C PRO A 150 -4.06 -0.71 6.56
N GLY A 151 -3.38 0.00 7.47
CA GLY A 151 -3.79 0.04 8.87
C GLY A 151 -3.07 1.14 9.65
N PRO A 152 -3.42 1.32 10.95
CA PRO A 152 -2.83 2.36 11.78
C PRO A 152 -1.32 2.14 11.90
N ARG A 153 -0.54 3.18 11.64
CA ARG A 153 0.93 3.12 11.64
C ARG A 153 1.47 2.63 12.97
N SER A 154 0.90 3.07 14.10
CA SER A 154 1.36 2.67 15.42
C SER A 154 1.23 1.15 15.64
N ARG A 155 0.13 0.55 15.15
CA ARG A 155 -0.10 -0.90 15.19
C ARG A 155 0.87 -1.65 14.28
N LEU A 156 0.97 -1.25 13.01
CA LEU A 156 1.79 -1.95 12.02
C LEU A 156 3.29 -1.88 12.35
N ARG A 157 3.77 -0.73 12.84
CA ARG A 157 5.20 -0.51 13.16
C ARG A 157 5.75 -1.53 14.16
N THR A 158 4.94 -2.06 15.07
CA THR A 158 5.37 -3.07 16.06
C THR A 158 5.84 -4.38 15.42
N CYS A 159 5.39 -4.66 14.20
CA CYS A 159 5.71 -5.89 13.47
C CYS A 159 7.00 -5.81 12.64
N PHE A 160 7.58 -4.62 12.45
CA PHE A 160 8.79 -4.41 11.65
C PHE A 160 9.99 -3.93 12.46
N PRO A 161 10.37 -4.57 13.59
CA PRO A 161 11.51 -4.13 14.35
C PRO A 161 12.79 -4.35 13.53
N LYS A 162 13.64 -3.32 13.47
CA LYS A 162 14.99 -3.38 12.89
C LYS A 162 15.09 -3.50 11.35
N LEU A 163 13.99 -3.45 10.60
CA LEU A 163 14.06 -3.29 9.14
C LEU A 163 14.31 -1.83 8.75
N ARG A 164 15.08 -1.61 7.69
CA ARG A 164 15.42 -0.28 7.17
C ARG A 164 14.45 0.10 6.05
N LEU A 165 14.30 1.40 5.83
CA LEU A 165 13.65 1.89 4.60
C LEU A 165 14.48 1.46 3.39
N PHE A 166 13.80 1.00 2.35
CA PHE A 166 14.43 0.66 1.09
C PHE A 166 15.00 1.93 0.45
N ARG A 167 16.31 1.92 0.15
CA ARG A 167 17.06 3.01 -0.48
C ARG A 167 17.95 2.47 -1.59
#